data_AF-A0A2E1LQ56-F1
#
_entry.id   AF-A0A2E1LQ56-F1
#
_cell.length_a   1.000
_cell.length_b   1.000
_cell.length_c   1.000
_cell.angle_alpha   90.00
_cell.angle_beta   90.00
_cell.angle_gamma   90.00
#
_symmetry.space_group_name_H-M   'P 1'
#
loop_
_entity.id
_entity.type
_entity.pdbx_description
1 polymer ?
#
loop_
_entity_poly.entity_id
_entity_poly.type
_entity_poly.pdbx_seq_one_letter_code
_entity_poly.pdbx_strand_id
1 'polypeptide(L)'
;MVRLLCLVGLLSLAACVAAEQPAVWAAEDCEKVSGASGYFLYEAGQELEKGVALTQADDPVAAEDAFESARYLSDLAVNFARNYETYCQS
;
A
#
# COMPACT_ATOMS: atom_id res chain seq x y z
N MET A 1 17.11 7.55 -33.72
CA MET A 1 16.73 8.34 -34.91
C MET A 1 15.38 9.00 -34.65
N VAL A 2 15.39 10.19 -34.03
CA VAL A 2 14.19 11.00 -33.77
C VAL A 2 13.93 11.81 -35.03
N ARG A 3 12.90 11.45 -35.81
CA ARG A 3 12.58 12.11 -37.07
C ARG A 3 11.68 13.32 -36.81
N LEU A 4 12.37 14.44 -36.56
CA LEU A 4 12.03 15.83 -36.87
C LEU A 4 10.68 16.08 -37.59
N LEU A 5 9.60 16.30 -36.82
CA LEU A 5 8.36 16.95 -37.30
C LEU A 5 7.76 17.82 -36.17
N CYS A 6 8.45 18.92 -35.84
CA CYS A 6 7.93 20.01 -34.99
C CYS A 6 7.79 21.35 -35.77
N LEU A 7 7.82 21.33 -37.09
CA LEU A 7 7.88 22.54 -37.92
C LEU A 7 6.61 22.77 -38.73
N VAL A 8 5.51 23.17 -38.09
CA VAL A 8 4.54 24.14 -38.64
C VAL A 8 3.92 24.89 -37.45
N GLY A 9 4.07 26.22 -37.43
CA GLY A 9 3.88 27.03 -36.24
C GLY A 9 2.49 27.64 -36.02
N LEU A 10 2.45 28.36 -34.89
CA LEU A 10 1.59 29.50 -34.56
C LEU A 10 0.10 29.24 -34.34
N LEU A 11 -0.23 28.65 -33.19
CA LEU A 11 -1.38 29.01 -32.34
C LEU A 11 -1.23 28.34 -30.97
N SER A 12 -0.74 29.12 -30.00
CA SER A 12 -1.03 29.07 -28.56
C SER A 12 -1.13 27.70 -27.84
N LEU A 13 -0.11 27.43 -27.01
CA LEU A 13 -0.17 26.73 -25.71
C LEU A 13 -0.52 25.24 -25.66
N ALA A 14 -0.27 24.46 -26.71
CA ALA A 14 -0.06 23.01 -26.52
C ALA A 14 1.40 22.79 -26.07
N ALA A 15 1.70 23.09 -24.80
CA ALA A 15 2.87 22.50 -24.18
C ALA A 15 2.62 20.98 -24.18
N CYS A 16 3.38 20.24 -25.00
CA CYS A 16 3.54 18.80 -24.80
C CYS A 16 4.26 18.64 -23.46
N VAL A 17 3.52 18.72 -22.35
CA VAL A 17 4.01 18.30 -21.05
C VAL A 17 4.12 16.79 -21.17
N ALA A 18 5.32 16.28 -21.43
CA ALA A 18 5.61 14.90 -21.12
C ALA A 18 5.36 14.78 -19.62
N ALA A 19 4.23 14.20 -19.23
CA ALA A 19 3.98 13.87 -17.85
C ALA A 19 5.15 12.99 -17.40
N GLU A 20 5.98 13.50 -16.49
CA GLU A 20 6.95 12.67 -15.81
C GLU A 20 6.15 11.60 -15.07
N GLN A 21 6.07 10.40 -15.64
CA GLN A 21 5.53 9.27 -14.93
C GLN A 21 6.44 9.04 -13.72
N PRO A 22 5.90 8.96 -12.49
CA PRO A 22 6.72 8.61 -11.35
C PRO A 22 7.43 7.29 -11.68
N ALA A 23 8.72 7.22 -11.37
CA ALA A 23 9.49 6.01 -11.58
C ALA A 23 8.88 4.91 -10.70
N VAL A 24 8.08 4.04 -11.32
CA VAL A 24 7.49 2.85 -10.70
C VAL A 24 8.64 2.01 -10.14
N TRP A 25 8.48 1.51 -8.93
CA TRP A 25 9.49 0.65 -8.29
C TRP A 25 9.69 -0.65 -9.06
N ALA A 26 10.80 -1.34 -8.79
CA ALA A 26 11.06 -2.65 -9.38
C ALA A 26 9.94 -3.63 -8.99
N ALA A 27 9.55 -4.50 -9.92
CA ALA A 27 8.48 -5.47 -9.70
C ALA A 27 8.71 -6.35 -8.46
N GLU A 28 9.96 -6.74 -8.19
CA GLU A 28 10.33 -7.50 -6.99
C GLU A 28 10.05 -6.72 -5.69
N ASP A 29 10.29 -5.41 -5.67
CA ASP A 29 10.00 -4.58 -4.51
C ASP A 29 8.49 -4.43 -4.30
N CYS A 30 7.72 -4.32 -5.39
CA CYS A 30 6.26 -4.29 -5.36
C CYS A 30 5.65 -5.61 -4.85
N GLU A 31 6.22 -6.75 -5.23
CA GLU A 31 5.83 -8.06 -4.69
C GLU A 31 6.08 -8.12 -3.17
N LYS A 32 7.24 -7.66 -2.70
CA LYS A 32 7.55 -7.60 -1.26
C LYS A 32 6.59 -6.70 -0.49
N VAL A 33 6.25 -5.52 -1.03
CA VAL A 33 5.32 -4.58 -0.40
C VAL A 33 3.92 -5.19 -0.29
N SER A 34 3.41 -5.78 -1.37
CA SER A 34 2.09 -6.43 -1.35
C SER A 34 2.07 -7.68 -0.44
N GLY A 35 3.15 -8.46 -0.44
CA GLY A 35 3.34 -9.59 0.48
C GLY A 35 3.33 -9.16 1.95
N ALA A 36 4.04 -8.07 2.29
CA ALA A 36 4.04 -7.51 3.64
C ALA A 36 2.65 -7.04 4.07
N SER A 37 1.88 -6.40 3.18
CA SER A 37 0.49 -6.04 3.44
C SER A 37 -0.35 -7.28 3.80
N GLY A 38 -0.21 -8.36 3.03
CA GLY A 38 -0.92 -9.61 3.29
C GLY A 38 -0.52 -10.26 4.62
N TYR A 39 0.79 -10.28 4.92
CA TYR A 39 1.32 -10.82 6.17
C TYR A 39 0.75 -10.10 7.40
N PHE A 40 0.82 -8.76 7.43
CA PHE A 40 0.31 -8.01 8.59
C PHE A 40 -1.20 -8.15 8.75
N LEU A 41 -1.95 -8.28 7.65
CA LEU A 41 -3.39 -8.52 7.71
C LEU A 41 -3.72 -9.91 8.26
N TYR A 42 -2.92 -10.92 7.93
CA TYR A 42 -3.06 -12.27 8.49
C TYR A 42 -2.79 -12.27 10.00
N GLU A 43 -1.69 -11.68 10.44
CA GLU A 43 -1.35 -11.57 11.87
C GLU A 43 -2.41 -10.77 12.65
N ALA A 44 -2.98 -9.72 12.05
CA ALA A 44 -4.10 -8.99 12.64
C ALA A 44 -5.30 -9.91 12.90
N GLY A 45 -5.60 -10.82 11.97
CA GLY A 45 -6.65 -11.83 12.15
C GLY A 45 -6.36 -12.79 13.29
N GLN A 46 -5.11 -13.23 13.45
CA GLN A 46 -4.71 -14.11 14.56
C GLN A 46 -4.89 -13.43 15.93
N GLU A 47 -4.48 -12.17 16.06
CA GLU A 47 -4.67 -11.41 17.30
C GLU A 47 -6.16 -11.12 17.59
N LEU A 48 -6.98 -10.93 16.55
CA LEU A 48 -8.43 -10.79 16.70
C LEU A 48 -9.07 -12.08 17.25
N GLU A 49 -8.73 -13.24 16.70
CA GLU A 49 -9.19 -14.55 17.19
C GLU A 49 -8.78 -14.79 18.64
N LYS A 50 -7.54 -14.42 18.98
CA LYS A 50 -7.00 -14.50 20.34
C LYS A 50 -7.76 -13.59 21.31
N GLY A 51 -8.04 -12.33 20.94
CA GLY A 51 -8.84 -11.42 21.77
C GLY A 51 -10.26 -11.94 22.04
N VAL A 52 -10.88 -12.58 21.04
CA VAL A 52 -12.18 -13.26 21.21
C VAL A 52 -12.08 -14.42 22.21
N ALA A 53 -11.05 -15.25 22.10
CA ALA A 53 -10.84 -16.36 23.03
C ALA A 53 -10.59 -15.88 24.47
N LEU A 54 -9.82 -14.81 24.66
CA LEU A 54 -9.55 -14.21 25.97
C LEU A 54 -10.80 -13.57 26.59
N THR A 55 -11.64 -12.94 25.77
CA THR A 55 -12.96 -12.44 26.21
C THR A 55 -13.83 -13.58 26.74
N GLN A 56 -13.85 -14.73 26.05
CA GLN A 56 -14.59 -15.91 26.50
C GLN A 56 -14.01 -16.54 27.77
N ALA A 57 -12.74 -16.28 28.07
CA ALA A 57 -12.05 -16.73 29.27
C ALA A 57 -12.13 -15.75 30.46
N ASP A 58 -12.88 -14.65 30.34
CA ASP A 58 -13.03 -13.60 31.36
C ASP A 58 -11.69 -12.91 31.73
N ASP A 59 -10.79 -12.76 30.76
CA ASP A 59 -9.54 -11.99 30.88
C ASP A 59 -9.59 -10.72 30.00
N PRO A 60 -10.28 -9.65 30.45
CA PRO A 60 -10.55 -8.48 29.63
C PRO A 60 -9.30 -7.63 29.34
N VAL A 61 -8.29 -7.66 30.21
CA VAL A 61 -7.05 -6.89 29.99
C VAL A 61 -6.25 -7.50 28.85
N ALA A 62 -6.04 -8.82 28.88
CA ALA A 62 -5.33 -9.50 27.81
C ALA A 62 -6.13 -9.48 26.49
N ALA A 63 -7.46 -9.53 26.56
CA ALA A 63 -8.31 -9.39 25.38
C ALA A 63 -8.13 -8.02 24.71
N GLU A 64 -8.12 -6.93 25.50
CA GLU A 64 -7.91 -5.58 24.97
C GLU A 64 -6.52 -5.45 24.32
N ASP A 65 -5.46 -5.95 24.97
CA ASP A 65 -4.11 -5.94 24.40
C ASP A 65 -4.05 -6.66 23.03
N ALA A 66 -4.77 -7.78 22.89
CA ALA A 66 -4.88 -8.51 21.62
C ALA A 66 -5.65 -7.70 20.56
N PHE A 67 -6.76 -7.05 20.93
CA PHE A 67 -7.51 -6.21 20.01
C PHE A 67 -6.73 -4.96 19.56
N GLU A 68 -5.99 -4.32 20.47
CA GLU A 68 -5.09 -3.22 20.13
C GLU A 68 -3.98 -3.68 19.16
N SER A 69 -3.41 -4.86 19.41
CA SER A 69 -2.42 -5.47 18.52
C SER A 69 -3.00 -5.74 17.13
N ALA A 70 -4.21 -6.32 17.05
CA ALA A 70 -4.91 -6.55 15.79
C ALA A 70 -5.16 -5.25 15.01
N ARG A 71 -5.53 -4.16 15.71
CA ARG A 71 -5.70 -2.83 15.11
C ARG A 71 -4.39 -2.31 14.55
N TYR A 72 -3.32 -2.33 15.33
CA TYR A 72 -2.00 -1.85 14.91
C TYR A 72 -1.50 -2.59 13.67
N LEU A 73 -1.63 -3.92 13.64
CA LEU A 73 -1.25 -4.75 12.50
C LEU A 73 -2.11 -4.44 11.25
N SER A 74 -3.41 -4.19 11.44
CA SER A 74 -4.29 -3.75 10.35
C SER A 74 -3.86 -2.40 9.77
N ASP A 75 -3.48 -1.45 10.63
CA ASP A 75 -2.97 -0.14 10.19
C ASP A 75 -1.65 -0.28 9.41
N LEU A 76 -0.76 -1.19 9.84
CA LEU A 76 0.45 -1.51 9.07
C LEU A 76 0.11 -2.09 7.69
N ALA A 77 -0.81 -3.05 7.61
CA ALA A 77 -1.24 -3.63 6.34
C ALA A 77 -1.76 -2.54 5.38
N VAL A 78 -2.59 -1.61 5.87
CA VAL A 78 -3.09 -0.47 5.09
C VAL A 78 -1.96 0.43 4.61
N ASN A 79 -0.96 0.70 5.45
CA ASN A 79 0.19 1.51 5.05
C ASN A 79 1.01 0.85 3.94
N PHE A 80 1.21 -0.47 3.99
CA PHE A 80 1.87 -1.20 2.90
C PHE A 80 1.02 -1.23 1.62
N ALA A 81 -0.30 -1.37 1.72
CA ALA A 81 -1.19 -1.26 0.57
C ALA A 81 -1.10 0.14 -0.08
N ARG A 82 -1.05 1.20 0.72
CA ARG A 82 -0.86 2.58 0.22
C ARG A 82 0.49 2.80 -0.45
N ASN A 83 1.56 2.18 0.06
CA ASN A 83 2.86 2.19 -0.60
C ASN A 83 2.77 1.53 -1.98
N TYR A 84 2.06 0.40 -2.08
CA TYR A 84 1.82 -0.26 -3.37
C TYR A 84 1.04 0.65 -4.34
N GLU A 85 -0.05 1.26 -3.90
CA GLU A 85 -0.83 2.21 -4.71
C GLU A 85 0.02 3.38 -5.22
N THR A 86 0.92 3.88 -4.39
CA THR A 86 1.74 5.07 -4.72
C THR A 86 2.90 4.75 -5.65
N TYR A 87 3.58 3.61 -5.42
CA TYR A 87 4.87 3.33 -6.06
C TYR A 87 4.83 2.19 -7.09
N CYS A 88 3.74 1.41 -7.12
CA CYS A 88 3.63 0.19 -7.92
C CYS A 88 2.47 0.20 -8.91
N GLN A 89 1.51 1.14 -8.79
CA GLN A 89 0.50 1.34 -9.82
C GLN A 89 1.04 2.28 -10.91
N SER A 90 1.04 1.79 -12.14
CA SER A 90 1.43 2.50 -13.38
C SER A 90 0.21 2.94 -14.18
#